data_AF-A0A167WKW1-F1
#
_entry.id   AF-A0A167WKW1-F1
#
_cell.length_a   1.000
_cell.length_b   1.000
_cell.length_c   1.000
_cell.angle_alpha   90.00
_cell.angle_beta   90.00
_cell.angle_gamma   90.00
#
_symmetry.space_group_name_H-M   'P 1'
#
loop_
_entity.id
_entity.type
_entity.pdbx_description
1 polymer ?
#
loop_
_entity_poly.entity_id
_entity_poly.type
_entity_poly.pdbx_seq_one_letter_code
_entity_poly.pdbx_strand_id
1 'polypeptide(L)'
;MSERNEDNHSAETSKRPRRNQPRHPVTKESTTAADVTTSAEDLLKEACEPLTEGEIQQWPGWIELESEPTTSNACATVALLNILMNAPDINLGPQLSAFKEATQTLDTHLRGHSIMSNSFIRSTHNAFTRRIDQLNADLSLENDTQDAAQSKARRGAKRKKRAAVVYGFHFIAYVPCDGHVWELDGLQGSPLKLDSIQEDCDWTAIARPCIEARMLQYESSQLSFNLLALCSSSLLQTSQSIASTAAALSAIKSHMKDSAVFQEAVSAEEHEGSHPLLDIHDPTALAEFNLTSSDVEAAELPGELVHSLSASSAQWQVQDAFDTYCLYRTRLKTLVDEYRMQLMESEEVERCVKSRKRDYGGVLHCWVKKLAERGVLEDVIRMSS
;
A
#
# COMPACT_ATOMS: atom_id res chain seq x y z
N MET A 1 -44.09 -30.87 -73.76
CA MET A 1 -45.09 -30.36 -72.79
C MET A 1 -44.44 -29.17 -72.10
N SER A 2 -44.66 -27.92 -72.54
CA SER A 2 -45.90 -27.11 -72.55
C SER A 2 -46.17 -26.45 -71.18
N GLU A 3 -46.38 -25.14 -71.04
CA GLU A 3 -46.37 -24.06 -72.05
C GLU A 3 -46.15 -22.66 -71.41
N ARG A 4 -45.85 -21.66 -72.26
CA ARG A 4 -46.41 -20.27 -72.38
C ARG A 4 -47.34 -19.71 -71.27
N ASN A 5 -47.49 -18.39 -71.04
CA ASN A 5 -46.84 -17.13 -71.49
C ASN A 5 -47.39 -15.95 -70.63
N GLU A 6 -46.83 -14.72 -70.76
CA GLU A 6 -47.48 -13.36 -70.84
C GLU A 6 -48.65 -12.94 -69.88
N ASP A 7 -48.96 -11.66 -69.59
CA ASP A 7 -48.22 -10.36 -69.48
C ASP A 7 -49.24 -9.28 -68.96
N ASN A 8 -48.90 -7.98 -69.00
CA ASN A 8 -49.76 -6.76 -68.86
C ASN A 8 -50.25 -6.37 -67.43
N HIS A 9 -50.09 -5.13 -66.94
CA HIS A 9 -50.71 -3.81 -67.33
C HIS A 9 -52.21 -3.71 -66.95
N SER A 10 -52.80 -2.58 -66.48
CA SER A 10 -52.41 -1.16 -66.29
C SER A 10 -53.49 -0.43 -65.42
N ALA A 11 -53.48 0.85 -64.98
CA ALA A 11 -52.56 2.01 -65.00
C ALA A 11 -53.07 3.13 -64.01
N GLU A 12 -52.37 4.29 -63.95
CA GLU A 12 -52.84 5.71 -63.80
C GLU A 12 -54.13 6.09 -63.01
N THR A 13 -54.23 7.20 -62.23
CA THR A 13 -53.33 8.24 -61.64
C THR A 13 -53.92 8.69 -60.24
N SER A 14 -53.93 9.90 -59.64
CA SER A 14 -53.55 11.30 -59.97
C SER A 14 -53.40 12.27 -58.77
N LYS A 15 -52.66 13.38 -59.03
CA LYS A 15 -52.73 14.77 -58.48
C LYS A 15 -52.90 15.04 -56.95
N ARG A 16 -51.73 15.28 -56.31
CA ARG A 16 -51.41 16.27 -55.23
C ARG A 16 -51.69 17.75 -55.67
N PRO A 17 -51.37 18.86 -54.94
CA PRO A 17 -50.60 19.10 -53.67
C PRO A 17 -51.30 20.13 -52.70
N ARG A 18 -50.71 20.84 -51.69
CA ARG A 18 -49.39 21.00 -51.00
C ARG A 18 -49.64 21.34 -49.49
N ARG A 19 -48.87 20.79 -48.53
CA ARG A 19 -48.08 21.57 -47.52
C ARG A 19 -47.07 20.65 -46.78
N ASN A 20 -45.84 21.15 -46.61
CA ASN A 20 -44.70 20.51 -45.93
C ASN A 20 -44.63 20.96 -44.45
N GLN A 21 -43.89 20.39 -43.48
CA GLN A 21 -43.03 19.20 -43.26
C GLN A 21 -42.67 19.18 -41.74
N PRO A 22 -41.87 18.24 -41.18
CA PRO A 22 -41.40 16.94 -41.68
C PRO A 22 -41.76 15.75 -40.76
N ARG A 23 -41.60 14.52 -41.26
CA ARG A 23 -41.42 13.29 -40.48
C ARG A 23 -40.35 12.41 -41.16
N HIS A 24 -39.73 11.51 -40.40
CA HIS A 24 -38.65 10.61 -40.83
C HIS A 24 -39.04 9.68 -42.00
N PRO A 25 -38.05 9.23 -42.78
CA PRO A 25 -38.09 7.94 -43.46
C PRO A 25 -36.96 7.00 -42.98
N VAL A 26 -37.36 5.97 -42.23
CA VAL A 26 -36.84 4.59 -42.30
C VAL A 26 -36.85 4.12 -43.77
N THR A 27 -35.91 3.34 -44.32
CA THR A 27 -34.57 2.85 -43.95
C THR A 27 -33.83 2.50 -45.25
N LYS A 28 -32.51 2.23 -45.20
CA LYS A 28 -31.91 1.16 -46.01
C LYS A 28 -30.91 0.37 -45.19
N GLU A 29 -31.11 -0.94 -45.14
CA GLU A 29 -30.13 -1.87 -44.60
C GLU A 29 -28.96 -1.99 -45.58
N SER A 30 -27.74 -2.01 -45.03
CA SER A 30 -26.52 -2.36 -45.75
C SER A 30 -25.75 -3.31 -44.85
N THR A 31 -25.97 -4.61 -45.04
CA THR A 31 -25.33 -5.69 -44.28
C THR A 31 -23.87 -5.86 -44.68
N THR A 32 -23.04 -4.91 -44.28
CA THR A 32 -21.58 -5.09 -44.20
C THR A 32 -21.24 -5.55 -42.80
N ALA A 33 -21.13 -6.86 -42.60
CA ALA A 33 -20.47 -7.42 -41.44
C ALA A 33 -18.99 -7.04 -41.52
N ALA A 34 -18.60 -5.97 -40.81
CA ALA A 34 -17.21 -5.65 -40.57
C ALA A 34 -16.71 -6.65 -39.52
N ASP A 35 -15.96 -7.65 -39.98
CA ASP A 35 -15.29 -8.63 -39.14
C ASP A 35 -14.12 -7.93 -38.43
N VAL A 36 -14.44 -7.26 -37.31
CA VAL A 36 -13.44 -6.62 -36.46
C VAL A 36 -12.80 -7.72 -35.62
N THR A 37 -11.74 -8.29 -36.14
CA THR A 37 -10.79 -9.08 -35.35
C THR A 37 -10.03 -8.14 -34.43
N THR A 38 -10.67 -7.72 -33.33
CA THR A 38 -10.06 -6.90 -32.28
C THR A 38 -8.78 -7.58 -31.80
N SER A 39 -7.63 -6.91 -31.89
CA SER A 39 -6.37 -7.53 -31.43
C SER A 39 -6.46 -7.81 -29.94
N ALA A 40 -5.74 -8.83 -29.45
CA ALA A 40 -5.52 -8.98 -28.01
C ALA A 40 -4.87 -7.72 -27.41
N GLU A 41 -4.05 -7.01 -28.20
CA GLU A 41 -3.48 -5.71 -27.84
C GLU A 41 -4.53 -4.60 -27.78
N ASP A 42 -5.54 -4.61 -28.66
CA ASP A 42 -6.62 -3.62 -28.66
C ASP A 42 -7.57 -3.87 -27.47
N LEU A 43 -7.90 -5.13 -27.18
CA LEU A 43 -8.73 -5.51 -26.02
C LEU A 43 -8.02 -5.22 -24.68
N LEU A 44 -6.71 -5.46 -24.58
CA LEU A 44 -5.92 -5.05 -23.41
C LEU A 44 -5.89 -3.52 -23.25
N LYS A 45 -5.87 -2.78 -24.37
CA LYS A 45 -5.86 -1.32 -24.38
C LYS A 45 -7.21 -0.72 -24.01
N GLU A 46 -8.31 -1.33 -24.46
CA GLU A 46 -9.69 -1.02 -24.06
C GLU A 46 -9.91 -1.33 -22.57
N ALA A 47 -9.43 -2.49 -22.09
CA ALA A 47 -9.47 -2.84 -20.67
C ALA A 47 -8.62 -1.90 -19.78
N CYS A 48 -7.56 -1.32 -20.35
CA CYS A 48 -6.71 -0.32 -19.69
C CYS A 48 -7.08 1.14 -20.06
N GLU A 49 -8.30 1.43 -20.56
CA GLU A 49 -8.78 2.82 -20.62
C GLU A 49 -9.20 3.31 -19.22
N PRO A 50 -9.00 4.60 -18.89
CA PRO A 50 -9.42 5.15 -17.59
C PRO A 50 -10.94 5.10 -17.43
N LEU A 51 -11.44 4.71 -16.25
CA LEU A 51 -12.89 4.61 -15.98
C LEU A 51 -13.64 5.90 -16.34
N THR A 52 -14.83 5.76 -16.94
CA THR A 52 -15.70 6.90 -17.22
C THR A 52 -16.29 7.48 -15.92
N GLU A 53 -16.71 8.75 -15.94
CA GLU A 53 -17.24 9.45 -14.76
C GLU A 53 -18.42 8.73 -14.07
N GLY A 54 -19.23 7.99 -14.84
CA GLY A 54 -20.31 7.15 -14.31
C GLY A 54 -19.83 5.84 -13.66
N GLU A 55 -18.68 5.32 -14.06
CA GLU A 55 -18.06 4.13 -13.46
C GLU A 55 -17.22 4.47 -12.23
N ILE A 56 -16.59 5.66 -12.20
CA ILE A 56 -15.97 6.21 -10.98
C ILE A 56 -17.02 6.31 -9.86
N GLN A 57 -18.24 6.73 -10.18
CA GLN A 57 -19.37 6.78 -9.22
C GLN A 57 -19.90 5.40 -8.81
N GLN A 58 -19.52 4.33 -9.51
CA GLN A 58 -19.85 2.93 -9.18
C GLN A 58 -18.66 2.18 -8.55
N TRP A 59 -17.50 2.82 -8.42
CA TRP A 59 -16.29 2.19 -7.92
C TRP A 59 -16.38 1.98 -6.38
N PRO A 60 -16.15 0.75 -5.87
CA PRO A 60 -16.59 0.35 -4.52
C PRO A 60 -15.62 0.68 -3.37
N GLY A 61 -14.41 1.17 -3.67
CA GLY A 61 -13.35 1.36 -2.67
C GLY A 61 -13.28 2.76 -2.05
N TRP A 62 -12.11 3.10 -1.48
CA TRP A 62 -11.73 4.43 -1.04
C TRP A 62 -10.53 4.93 -1.85
N ILE A 63 -10.63 6.07 -2.54
CA ILE A 63 -9.55 6.61 -3.38
C ILE A 63 -9.42 8.12 -3.24
N GLU A 64 -8.18 8.59 -3.14
CA GLU A 64 -7.82 9.97 -3.43
C GLU A 64 -7.04 10.07 -4.75
N LEU A 65 -7.45 11.04 -5.58
CA LEU A 65 -6.78 11.50 -6.79
C LEU A 65 -6.54 13.00 -6.61
N GLU A 66 -5.31 13.48 -6.77
CA GLU A 66 -4.91 14.87 -6.47
C GLU A 66 -5.50 15.85 -7.51
N SER A 67 -6.75 16.29 -7.26
CA SER A 67 -7.52 17.15 -8.18
C SER A 67 -6.90 18.52 -8.48
N GLU A 68 -5.89 18.95 -7.70
CA GLU A 68 -5.06 20.12 -8.01
C GLU A 68 -3.56 19.85 -7.74
N PRO A 69 -2.64 20.29 -8.62
CA PRO A 69 -1.19 20.32 -8.35
C PRO A 69 -0.74 21.27 -7.22
N THR A 70 -1.64 21.69 -6.33
CA THR A 70 -1.37 22.54 -5.16
C THR A 70 -0.95 21.72 -3.93
N THR A 71 -1.14 20.40 -3.95
CA THR A 71 -0.80 19.44 -2.88
C THR A 71 0.66 18.98 -2.89
N SER A 72 1.61 19.80 -3.38
CA SER A 72 2.94 19.43 -3.92
C SER A 72 3.91 18.57 -3.08
N ASN A 73 3.56 18.13 -1.88
CA ASN A 73 4.32 17.20 -1.03
C ASN A 73 3.46 16.05 -0.43
N ALA A 74 2.16 15.96 -0.74
CA ALA A 74 1.23 15.03 -0.08
C ALA A 74 1.20 13.61 -0.70
N CYS A 75 1.61 13.47 -1.96
CA CYS A 75 1.52 12.26 -2.79
C CYS A 75 1.91 10.95 -2.08
N ALA A 76 3.00 10.92 -1.30
CA ALA A 76 3.42 9.72 -0.56
C ALA A 76 2.39 9.27 0.51
N THR A 77 1.71 10.23 1.16
CA THR A 77 0.64 9.95 2.13
C THR A 77 -0.66 9.58 1.42
N VAL A 78 -0.97 10.22 0.29
CA VAL A 78 -2.10 9.86 -0.58
C VAL A 78 -1.98 8.40 -1.05
N ALA A 79 -0.83 8.00 -1.59
CA ALA A 79 -0.60 6.63 -2.04
C ALA A 79 -0.69 5.60 -0.90
N LEU A 80 -0.14 5.90 0.28
CA LEU A 80 -0.26 5.01 1.45
C LEU A 80 -1.71 4.88 1.94
N LEU A 81 -2.51 5.94 1.93
CA LEU A 81 -3.93 5.88 2.26
C LEU A 81 -4.72 5.11 1.19
N ASN A 82 -4.41 5.30 -0.10
CA ASN A 82 -4.99 4.54 -1.21
C ASN A 82 -4.74 3.02 -1.09
N ILE A 83 -3.62 2.59 -0.49
CA ILE A 83 -3.40 1.17 -0.16
C ILE A 83 -4.17 0.78 1.12
N LEU A 84 -3.90 1.46 2.23
CA LEU A 84 -4.45 1.13 3.56
C LEU A 84 -5.99 1.08 3.59
N MET A 85 -6.66 2.00 2.90
CA MET A 85 -8.11 2.12 2.94
C MET A 85 -8.83 1.11 2.05
N ASN A 86 -8.14 0.46 1.11
CA ASN A 86 -8.70 -0.61 0.26
C ASN A 86 -8.31 -2.02 0.71
N ALA A 87 -7.26 -2.17 1.53
CA ALA A 87 -6.86 -3.46 2.07
C ALA A 87 -7.98 -4.09 2.95
N PRO A 88 -8.33 -5.38 2.75
CA PRO A 88 -9.25 -6.09 3.62
C PRO A 88 -8.63 -6.35 5.00
N ASP A 89 -9.48 -6.50 6.00
CA ASP A 89 -9.18 -7.02 7.36
C ASP A 89 -8.04 -6.33 8.14
N ILE A 90 -7.57 -5.16 7.70
CA ILE A 90 -6.52 -4.39 8.36
C ILE A 90 -7.08 -3.53 9.52
N ASN A 91 -6.44 -3.63 10.69
CA ASN A 91 -6.72 -2.73 11.81
C ASN A 91 -6.06 -1.36 11.58
N LEU A 92 -6.83 -0.41 11.05
CA LEU A 92 -6.40 0.96 10.80
C LEU A 92 -6.18 1.80 12.07
N GLY A 93 -6.64 1.34 13.23
CA GLY A 93 -6.67 2.13 14.47
C GLY A 93 -7.73 3.26 14.45
N PRO A 94 -8.06 3.84 15.61
CA PRO A 94 -9.25 4.68 15.75
C PRO A 94 -9.23 5.97 14.92
N GLN A 95 -8.06 6.60 14.73
CA GLN A 95 -7.95 7.84 13.96
C GLN A 95 -8.21 7.63 12.46
N LEU A 96 -7.69 6.54 11.88
CA LEU A 96 -7.84 6.27 10.45
C LEU A 96 -9.17 5.57 10.14
N SER A 97 -9.69 4.70 11.02
CA SER A 97 -11.04 4.15 10.86
C SER A 97 -12.12 5.25 10.86
N ALA A 98 -12.09 6.16 11.84
CA ALA A 98 -13.03 7.28 11.88
C ALA A 98 -12.87 8.23 10.69
N PHE A 99 -11.64 8.39 10.17
CA PHE A 99 -11.40 9.17 8.95
C PHE A 99 -11.93 8.47 7.69
N LYS A 100 -11.79 7.14 7.56
CA LYS A 100 -12.36 6.35 6.47
C LYS A 100 -13.89 6.47 6.46
N GLU A 101 -14.53 6.22 7.61
CA GLU A 101 -15.98 6.33 7.79
C GLU A 101 -16.51 7.72 7.41
N ALA A 102 -15.83 8.78 7.85
CA ALA A 102 -16.21 10.17 7.57
C ALA A 102 -15.95 10.64 6.12
N THR A 103 -15.15 9.90 5.33
CA THR A 103 -14.73 10.32 3.97
C THR A 103 -15.11 9.35 2.85
N GLN A 104 -15.63 8.16 3.15
CA GLN A 104 -16.02 7.15 2.16
C GLN A 104 -17.11 7.61 1.18
N THR A 105 -18.03 8.49 1.60
CA THR A 105 -19.12 9.03 0.76
C THR A 105 -18.80 10.37 0.11
N LEU A 106 -17.62 10.96 0.35
CA LEU A 106 -17.21 12.21 -0.27
C LEU A 106 -16.75 12.00 -1.71
N ASP A 107 -16.92 13.02 -2.56
CA ASP A 107 -16.15 13.11 -3.79
C ASP A 107 -14.65 13.29 -3.50
N THR A 108 -13.83 13.01 -4.52
CA THR A 108 -12.37 13.01 -4.40
C THR A 108 -11.82 14.37 -3.98
N HIS A 109 -12.31 15.47 -4.54
CA HIS A 109 -11.80 16.81 -4.19
C HIS A 109 -12.08 17.16 -2.70
N LEU A 110 -13.25 16.78 -2.18
CA LEU A 110 -13.59 16.94 -0.77
C LEU A 110 -12.81 15.99 0.16
N ARG A 111 -12.52 14.77 -0.31
CA ARG A 111 -11.65 13.81 0.38
C ARG A 111 -10.20 14.31 0.46
N GLY A 112 -9.63 14.87 -0.60
CA GLY A 112 -8.31 15.51 -0.59
C GLY A 112 -8.22 16.67 0.39
N HIS A 113 -9.23 17.55 0.38
CA HIS A 113 -9.34 18.61 1.36
C HIS A 113 -9.42 18.07 2.81
N SER A 114 -10.10 16.95 3.02
CA SER A 114 -10.18 16.27 4.32
C SER A 114 -8.83 15.70 4.76
N ILE A 115 -8.02 15.17 3.85
CA ILE A 115 -6.64 14.70 4.13
C ILE A 115 -5.75 15.88 4.55
N MET A 116 -5.78 17.00 3.80
CA MET A 116 -4.94 18.19 4.08
C MET A 116 -5.31 18.92 5.39
N SER A 117 -6.60 18.91 5.73
CA SER A 117 -7.12 19.56 6.94
C SER A 117 -6.97 18.69 8.19
N ASN A 118 -6.89 17.36 8.05
CA ASN A 118 -6.71 16.42 9.16
C ASN A 118 -5.38 16.66 9.90
N SER A 119 -5.48 17.13 11.15
CA SER A 119 -4.35 17.48 11.99
C SER A 119 -3.47 16.28 12.38
N PHE A 120 -4.05 15.09 12.53
CA PHE A 120 -3.31 13.85 12.83
C PHE A 120 -2.48 13.43 11.61
N ILE A 121 -3.12 13.28 10.44
CA ILE A 121 -2.43 12.87 9.21
C ILE A 121 -1.30 13.86 8.87
N ARG A 122 -1.58 15.17 8.89
CA ARG A 122 -0.58 16.20 8.59
C ARG A 122 0.56 16.26 9.60
N SER A 123 0.29 16.08 10.89
CA SER A 123 1.34 16.06 11.92
C SER A 123 2.23 14.81 11.79
N THR A 124 1.64 13.66 11.47
CA THR A 124 2.37 12.42 11.21
C THR A 124 3.23 12.54 9.96
N HIS A 125 2.72 13.04 8.85
CA HIS A 125 3.51 13.33 7.64
C HIS A 125 4.71 14.24 7.95
N ASN A 126 4.46 15.38 8.58
CA ASN A 126 5.50 16.35 8.96
C ASN A 126 6.52 15.78 9.96
N ALA A 127 6.18 14.70 10.66
CA ALA A 127 7.06 13.97 11.55
C ALA A 127 7.99 12.96 10.83
N PHE A 128 7.99 12.86 9.50
CA PHE A 128 9.01 12.13 8.72
C PHE A 128 9.83 13.01 7.77
N THR A 129 9.38 14.24 7.49
CA THR A 129 10.10 15.25 6.69
C THR A 129 11.49 15.57 7.26
N ARG A 130 12.53 15.72 6.41
CA ARG A 130 13.87 16.12 6.87
C ARG A 130 13.87 17.61 7.22
N ARG A 131 14.80 18.04 8.09
CA ARG A 131 14.87 19.46 8.47
C ARG A 131 15.21 20.39 7.28
N ILE A 132 16.01 19.90 6.33
CA ILE A 132 16.35 20.65 5.11
C ILE A 132 15.15 20.80 4.16
N ASP A 133 14.29 19.77 4.04
CA ASP A 133 13.11 19.82 3.16
C ASP A 133 12.08 20.83 3.69
N GLN A 134 11.90 20.88 5.03
CA GLN A 134 11.10 21.92 5.70
C GLN A 134 11.64 23.33 5.38
N LEU A 135 12.94 23.57 5.56
CA LEU A 135 13.56 24.86 5.27
C LEU A 135 13.46 25.26 3.78
N ASN A 136 13.52 24.28 2.87
CA ASN A 136 13.33 24.52 1.43
C ASN A 136 11.86 24.88 1.12
N ALA A 137 10.89 24.25 1.79
CA ALA A 137 9.47 24.58 1.65
C ALA A 137 9.16 25.98 2.23
N ASP A 138 9.68 26.30 3.43
CA ASP A 138 9.59 27.61 4.07
C ASP A 138 10.18 28.70 3.14
N LEU A 139 11.37 28.46 2.56
CA LEU A 139 12.02 29.37 1.61
C LEU A 139 11.25 29.50 0.29
N SER A 140 10.67 28.42 -0.24
CA SER A 140 9.83 28.50 -1.44
C SER A 140 8.59 29.35 -1.18
N LEU A 141 7.94 29.15 -0.04
CA LEU A 141 6.77 29.93 0.37
C LEU A 141 7.13 31.40 0.57
N GLU A 142 8.27 31.71 1.20
CA GLU A 142 8.75 33.09 1.32
C GLU A 142 8.94 33.72 -0.06
N ASN A 143 9.67 33.06 -0.98
CA ASN A 143 9.87 33.53 -2.35
C ASN A 143 8.53 33.78 -3.07
N ASP A 144 7.56 32.87 -2.96
CA ASP A 144 6.23 33.05 -3.55
C ASP A 144 5.48 34.26 -2.96
N THR A 145 5.58 34.51 -1.64
CA THR A 145 4.99 35.72 -1.05
C THR A 145 5.69 37.01 -1.51
N GLN A 146 7.02 36.99 -1.68
CA GLN A 146 7.79 38.12 -2.20
C GLN A 146 7.47 38.39 -3.68
N ASP A 147 7.45 37.38 -4.54
CA ASP A 147 7.03 37.49 -5.95
C ASP A 147 5.56 37.98 -6.04
N ALA A 148 4.67 37.49 -5.17
CA ALA A 148 3.29 37.97 -5.10
C ALA A 148 3.19 39.46 -4.71
N ALA A 149 3.97 39.92 -3.73
CA ALA A 149 4.05 41.33 -3.36
C ALA A 149 4.60 42.21 -4.49
N GLN A 150 5.69 41.79 -5.14
CA GLN A 150 6.29 42.50 -6.28
C GLN A 150 5.35 42.55 -7.50
N SER A 151 4.58 41.48 -7.76
CA SER A 151 3.59 41.46 -8.85
C SER A 151 2.44 42.45 -8.63
N LYS A 152 2.01 42.66 -7.37
CA LYS A 152 1.00 43.71 -7.02
C LYS A 152 1.53 45.12 -7.29
N ALA A 153 2.84 45.35 -7.13
CA ALA A 153 3.47 46.63 -7.47
C ALA A 153 3.64 46.84 -8.99
N ARG A 154 3.75 45.76 -9.79
CA ARG A 154 3.94 45.81 -11.26
C ARG A 154 2.68 45.42 -12.04
N ARG A 155 1.64 46.26 -11.96
CA ARG A 155 0.42 46.16 -12.79
C ARG A 155 0.77 46.03 -14.27
N GLY A 156 0.52 44.86 -14.87
CA GLY A 156 0.55 44.64 -16.32
C GLY A 156 1.44 43.49 -16.82
N ALA A 157 2.36 42.97 -16.00
CA ALA A 157 3.19 41.84 -16.42
C ALA A 157 2.38 40.53 -16.40
N LYS A 158 2.31 39.80 -17.54
CA LYS A 158 1.80 38.42 -17.56
C LYS A 158 2.65 37.57 -16.59
N ARG A 159 2.04 36.88 -15.63
CA ARG A 159 2.72 35.84 -14.83
C ARG A 159 3.27 34.79 -15.79
N LYS A 160 4.57 34.80 -16.05
CA LYS A 160 5.28 33.65 -16.61
C LYS A 160 5.17 32.58 -15.52
N LYS A 161 4.38 31.52 -15.76
CA LYS A 161 4.23 30.40 -14.83
C LYS A 161 5.61 29.76 -14.70
N ARG A 162 6.37 30.14 -13.66
CA ARG A 162 7.55 29.39 -13.23
C ARG A 162 7.08 27.94 -13.05
N ALA A 163 7.88 26.98 -13.48
CA ALA A 163 7.62 25.61 -13.08
C ALA A 163 7.58 25.58 -11.54
N ALA A 164 6.56 24.94 -10.97
CA ALA A 164 6.62 24.57 -9.56
C ALA A 164 7.91 23.74 -9.39
N VAL A 165 8.59 23.88 -8.26
CA VAL A 165 9.87 23.19 -8.06
C VAL A 165 9.58 21.71 -7.81
N VAL A 166 9.60 20.90 -8.88
CA VAL A 166 9.29 19.47 -8.84
C VAL A 166 10.46 18.70 -8.22
N TYR A 167 10.55 18.75 -6.89
CA TYR A 167 11.38 17.84 -6.08
C TYR A 167 10.51 16.72 -5.49
N GLY A 168 9.76 16.03 -6.35
CA GLY A 168 8.93 14.88 -5.99
C GLY A 168 9.18 13.73 -6.94
N PHE A 169 9.43 12.54 -6.37
CA PHE A 169 9.03 11.31 -7.04
C PHE A 169 7.50 11.26 -7.03
N HIS A 170 6.91 10.84 -8.14
CA HIS A 170 5.48 10.56 -8.17
C HIS A 170 5.21 9.18 -7.55
N PHE A 171 4.04 9.04 -6.90
CA PHE A 171 3.62 7.80 -6.24
C PHE A 171 2.33 7.29 -6.88
N ILE A 172 2.37 6.04 -7.33
CA ILE A 172 1.24 5.31 -7.88
C ILE A 172 1.05 4.08 -6.99
N ALA A 173 -0.17 3.84 -6.51
CA ALA A 173 -0.51 2.66 -5.73
C ALA A 173 -1.16 1.60 -6.62
N TYR A 174 -0.83 0.33 -6.41
CA TYR A 174 -1.54 -0.81 -7.00
C TYR A 174 -2.21 -1.59 -5.88
N VAL A 175 -3.50 -1.92 -6.02
CA VAL A 175 -4.27 -2.60 -4.97
C VAL A 175 -5.17 -3.69 -5.54
N PRO A 176 -5.32 -4.85 -4.85
CA PRO A 176 -6.44 -5.74 -5.06
C PRO A 176 -7.69 -5.15 -4.37
N CYS A 177 -8.80 -4.98 -5.09
CA CYS A 177 -10.07 -4.51 -4.54
C CYS A 177 -11.24 -5.05 -5.36
N ASP A 178 -12.30 -5.53 -4.69
CA ASP A 178 -13.52 -6.10 -5.29
C ASP A 178 -13.24 -7.12 -6.41
N GLY A 179 -12.38 -8.11 -6.14
CA GLY A 179 -12.03 -9.17 -7.10
C GLY A 179 -11.19 -8.73 -8.32
N HIS A 180 -10.69 -7.50 -8.35
CA HIS A 180 -9.89 -6.95 -9.45
C HIS A 180 -8.62 -6.26 -8.94
N VAL A 181 -7.66 -6.06 -9.83
CA VAL A 181 -6.47 -5.25 -9.56
C VAL A 181 -6.65 -3.86 -10.14
N TRP A 182 -6.35 -2.85 -9.33
CA TRP A 182 -6.52 -1.44 -9.64
C TRP A 182 -5.21 -0.69 -9.52
N GLU A 183 -5.04 0.30 -10.38
CA GLU A 183 -4.02 1.33 -10.29
C GLU A 183 -4.67 2.65 -9.83
N LEU A 184 -4.10 3.23 -8.77
CA LEU A 184 -4.55 4.45 -8.12
C LEU A 184 -3.42 5.49 -8.25
N ASP A 185 -3.40 6.17 -9.39
CA ASP A 185 -2.44 7.24 -9.74
C ASP A 185 -3.05 8.61 -9.40
N GLY A 186 -2.44 9.33 -8.45
CA GLY A 186 -2.91 10.64 -7.98
C GLY A 186 -2.96 11.73 -9.05
N LEU A 187 -2.32 11.58 -10.21
CA LEU A 187 -2.36 12.56 -11.31
C LEU A 187 -3.40 12.24 -12.39
N GLN A 188 -4.14 11.12 -12.28
CA GLN A 188 -5.21 10.76 -13.22
C GLN A 188 -6.58 11.26 -12.76
N GLY A 189 -7.50 11.39 -13.70
CA GLY A 189 -8.90 11.77 -13.42
C GLY A 189 -9.77 10.64 -12.87
N SER A 190 -9.30 9.37 -12.90
CA SER A 190 -10.05 8.20 -12.47
C SER A 190 -9.12 7.06 -11.99
N PRO A 191 -9.62 6.09 -11.20
CA PRO A 191 -8.91 4.82 -11.00
C PRO A 191 -8.78 4.10 -12.34
N LEU A 192 -7.65 3.43 -12.56
CA LEU A 192 -7.45 2.56 -13.71
C LEU A 192 -7.67 1.10 -13.29
N LYS A 193 -8.53 0.39 -14.02
CA LYS A 193 -8.70 -1.06 -13.86
C LYS A 193 -7.59 -1.77 -14.64
N LEU A 194 -7.02 -2.84 -14.08
CA LEU A 194 -6.02 -3.66 -14.77
C LEU A 194 -6.62 -4.99 -15.26
N ASP A 195 -6.96 -5.90 -14.35
CA ASP A 195 -7.62 -7.17 -14.69
C ASP A 195 -8.37 -7.77 -13.48
N SER A 196 -9.13 -8.83 -13.70
CA SER A 196 -9.79 -9.66 -12.69
C SER A 196 -8.80 -10.59 -11.99
N ILE A 197 -8.89 -10.72 -10.67
CA ILE A 197 -8.13 -11.71 -9.90
C ILE A 197 -8.79 -13.07 -10.11
N GLN A 198 -8.09 -14.00 -10.75
CA GLN A 198 -8.56 -15.36 -10.97
C GLN A 198 -8.35 -16.24 -9.73
N GLU A 199 -9.16 -17.30 -9.60
CA GLU A 199 -8.96 -18.33 -8.56
C GLU A 199 -7.53 -18.92 -8.66
N ASP A 200 -6.94 -19.19 -7.50
CA ASP A 200 -5.54 -19.64 -7.32
C ASP A 200 -4.43 -18.71 -7.89
N CYS A 201 -4.75 -17.47 -8.31
CA CYS A 201 -3.79 -16.51 -8.85
C CYS A 201 -3.41 -15.40 -7.84
N ASP A 202 -2.11 -15.14 -7.69
CA ASP A 202 -1.63 -13.95 -6.94
C ASP A 202 -1.81 -12.68 -7.79
N TRP A 203 -2.49 -11.69 -7.23
CA TRP A 203 -2.74 -10.38 -7.84
C TRP A 203 -1.46 -9.65 -8.28
N THR A 204 -0.30 -9.93 -7.66
CA THR A 204 0.97 -9.31 -8.10
C THR A 204 1.40 -9.77 -9.49
N ALA A 205 0.91 -10.92 -9.98
CA ALA A 205 1.16 -11.39 -11.34
C ALA A 205 0.49 -10.51 -12.40
N ILE A 206 -0.65 -9.88 -12.05
CA ILE A 206 -1.37 -8.91 -12.90
C ILE A 206 -0.67 -7.54 -12.86
N ALA A 207 -0.29 -7.06 -11.66
CA ALA A 207 0.34 -5.75 -11.50
C ALA A 207 1.76 -5.67 -12.10
N ARG A 208 2.52 -6.77 -12.07
CA ARG A 208 3.92 -6.84 -12.51
C ARG A 208 4.16 -6.37 -13.95
N PRO A 209 3.50 -6.93 -15.00
CA PRO A 209 3.73 -6.49 -16.38
C PRO A 209 3.39 -5.01 -16.59
N CYS A 210 2.40 -4.46 -15.88
CA CYS A 210 2.07 -3.03 -15.93
C CYS A 210 3.19 -2.16 -15.33
N ILE A 211 3.77 -2.58 -14.20
CA ILE A 211 4.93 -1.93 -13.57
C ILE A 211 6.16 -1.99 -14.50
N GLU A 212 6.47 -3.16 -15.05
CA GLU A 212 7.61 -3.38 -15.96
C GLU A 212 7.47 -2.55 -17.24
N ALA A 213 6.28 -2.55 -17.88
CA ALA A 213 5.99 -1.75 -19.05
C ALA A 213 6.11 -0.23 -18.76
N ARG A 214 5.63 0.24 -17.60
CA ARG A 214 5.80 1.63 -17.17
C ARG A 214 7.27 1.98 -16.96
N MET A 215 8.08 1.12 -16.35
CA MET A 215 9.51 1.38 -16.17
C MET A 215 10.25 1.46 -17.53
N LEU A 216 9.92 0.59 -18.48
CA LEU A 216 10.47 0.59 -19.84
C LEU A 216 10.15 1.87 -20.62
N GLN A 217 8.93 2.43 -20.49
CA GLN A 217 8.54 3.69 -21.16
C GLN A 217 9.47 4.87 -20.83
N TYR A 218 10.08 4.87 -19.65
CA TYR A 218 10.93 5.96 -19.17
C TYR A 218 12.43 5.67 -19.24
N GLU A 219 12.88 4.47 -19.65
CA GLU A 219 14.28 4.01 -19.66
C GLU A 219 15.25 5.05 -20.28
N SER A 220 14.84 5.70 -21.36
CA SER A 220 15.64 6.71 -22.08
C SER A 220 15.75 8.08 -21.39
N SER A 221 15.04 8.30 -20.28
CA SER A 221 14.82 9.63 -19.68
C SER A 221 14.91 9.69 -18.15
N GLN A 222 14.56 8.62 -17.44
CA GLN A 222 14.57 8.54 -15.98
C GLN A 222 15.07 7.16 -15.53
N LEU A 223 16.22 7.15 -14.86
CA LEU A 223 16.90 5.93 -14.37
C LEU A 223 16.65 5.67 -12.87
N SER A 224 15.66 6.33 -12.27
CA SER A 224 15.40 6.29 -10.83
C SER A 224 13.93 6.00 -10.56
N PHE A 225 13.69 4.80 -10.06
CA PHE A 225 12.40 4.30 -9.59
C PHE A 225 12.57 3.76 -8.17
N ASN A 226 11.47 3.70 -7.41
CA ASN A 226 11.42 3.00 -6.14
C ASN A 226 10.10 2.23 -6.08
N LEU A 227 10.18 0.93 -5.78
CA LEU A 227 9.03 0.05 -5.62
C LEU A 227 9.02 -0.42 -4.17
N LEU A 228 7.87 -0.27 -3.52
CA LEU A 228 7.65 -0.64 -2.12
C LEU A 228 6.40 -1.52 -2.04
N ALA A 229 6.43 -2.54 -1.20
CA ALA A 229 5.27 -3.33 -0.83
C ALA A 229 4.87 -2.98 0.61
N LEU A 230 3.56 -2.86 0.86
CA LEU A 230 3.03 -2.75 2.22
C LEU A 230 2.65 -4.15 2.70
N CYS A 231 3.47 -4.73 3.58
CA CYS A 231 3.28 -6.07 4.11
C CYS A 231 2.74 -6.05 5.55
N SER A 232 2.20 -7.18 6.02
CA SER A 232 1.90 -7.36 7.44
C SER A 232 3.18 -7.39 8.28
N SER A 233 3.07 -6.93 9.54
CA SER A 233 4.22 -6.79 10.43
C SER A 233 4.82 -8.16 10.80
N SER A 234 6.11 -8.35 10.50
CA SER A 234 6.85 -9.55 10.90
C SER A 234 6.86 -9.72 12.43
N LEU A 235 7.00 -8.62 13.18
CA LEU A 235 6.96 -8.63 14.65
C LEU A 235 5.62 -9.16 15.18
N LEU A 236 4.50 -8.87 14.49
CA LEU A 236 3.19 -9.40 14.85
C LEU A 236 3.08 -10.89 14.53
N GLN A 237 3.54 -11.33 13.37
CA GLN A 237 3.57 -12.76 13.00
C GLN A 237 4.46 -13.57 13.95
N THR A 238 5.63 -13.04 14.31
CA THR A 238 6.56 -13.67 15.27
C THR A 238 5.95 -13.70 16.68
N SER A 239 5.28 -12.62 17.13
CA SER A 239 4.53 -12.57 18.39
C SER A 239 3.40 -13.62 18.45
N GLN A 240 2.58 -13.72 17.40
CA GLN A 240 1.54 -14.75 17.29
C GLN A 240 2.15 -16.18 17.30
N SER A 241 3.29 -16.36 16.63
CA SER A 241 4.03 -17.63 16.65
C SER A 241 4.58 -17.96 18.05
N ILE A 242 5.04 -16.96 18.81
CA ILE A 242 5.46 -17.11 20.21
C ILE A 242 4.27 -17.54 21.07
N ALA A 243 3.10 -16.90 20.92
CA ALA A 243 1.89 -17.26 21.65
C ALA A 243 1.45 -18.71 21.40
N SER A 244 1.34 -19.11 20.12
CA SER A 244 1.01 -20.50 19.73
C SER A 244 2.04 -21.52 20.24
N THR A 245 3.33 -21.19 20.18
CA THR A 245 4.42 -22.06 20.68
C THR A 245 4.40 -22.18 22.21
N ALA A 246 4.11 -21.09 22.94
CA ALA A 246 3.99 -21.10 24.38
C ALA A 246 2.73 -21.85 24.86
N ALA A 247 1.61 -21.69 24.13
CA ALA A 247 0.38 -22.45 24.34
C ALA A 247 0.60 -23.95 24.12
N ALA A 248 1.33 -24.33 23.05
CA ALA A 248 1.74 -25.70 22.78
C ALA A 248 2.54 -26.31 23.94
N LEU A 249 3.56 -25.61 24.45
CA LEU A 249 4.34 -26.06 25.61
C LEU A 249 3.49 -26.22 26.87
N SER A 250 2.57 -25.29 27.12
CA SER A 250 1.61 -25.37 28.24
C SER A 250 0.66 -26.56 28.10
N ALA A 251 0.15 -26.83 26.90
CA ALA A 251 -0.72 -27.96 26.60
C ALA A 251 0.00 -29.31 26.79
N ILE A 252 1.24 -29.45 26.33
CA ILE A 252 2.06 -30.66 26.53
C ILE A 252 2.30 -30.88 28.03
N LYS A 253 2.74 -29.85 28.78
CA LYS A 253 2.92 -29.93 30.24
C LYS A 253 1.61 -30.33 30.96
N SER A 254 0.48 -29.79 30.51
CA SER A 254 -0.85 -30.06 31.10
C SER A 254 -1.36 -31.48 30.82
N HIS A 255 -1.10 -32.02 29.62
CA HIS A 255 -1.43 -33.40 29.27
C HIS A 255 -0.56 -34.40 30.04
N MET A 256 0.74 -34.13 30.15
CA MET A 256 1.72 -35.02 30.79
C MET A 256 1.88 -34.81 32.31
N LYS A 257 1.00 -34.00 32.93
CA LYS A 257 1.10 -33.56 34.33
C LYS A 257 1.25 -34.68 35.36
N ASP A 258 0.70 -35.87 35.09
CA ASP A 258 0.68 -37.01 36.01
C ASP A 258 1.92 -37.93 35.85
N SER A 259 2.81 -37.63 34.88
CA SER A 259 4.05 -38.37 34.63
C SER A 259 5.25 -37.72 35.32
N ALA A 260 5.68 -38.29 36.45
CA ALA A 260 6.87 -37.82 37.17
C ALA A 260 8.15 -37.86 36.31
N VAL A 261 8.29 -38.88 35.44
CA VAL A 261 9.43 -39.02 34.50
C VAL A 261 9.47 -37.86 33.50
N PHE A 262 8.31 -37.43 32.99
CA PHE A 262 8.21 -36.26 32.13
C PHE A 262 8.58 -34.98 32.88
N GLN A 263 8.06 -34.80 34.09
CA GLN A 263 8.36 -33.62 34.91
C GLN A 263 9.86 -33.51 35.25
N GLU A 264 10.53 -34.61 35.58
CA GLU A 264 11.96 -34.64 35.88
C GLU A 264 12.80 -34.28 34.63
N ALA A 265 12.48 -34.88 33.48
CA ALA A 265 13.17 -34.58 32.21
C ALA A 265 12.99 -33.12 31.77
N VAL A 266 11.76 -32.59 31.82
CA VAL A 266 11.46 -31.17 31.53
C VAL A 266 12.17 -30.25 32.52
N SER A 267 12.22 -30.62 33.81
CA SER A 267 12.93 -29.81 34.81
C SER A 267 14.42 -29.73 34.52
N ALA A 268 15.06 -30.84 34.15
CA ALA A 268 16.48 -30.87 33.80
C ALA A 268 16.80 -30.00 32.58
N GLU A 269 16.02 -30.17 31.50
CA GLU A 269 16.10 -29.36 30.27
C GLU A 269 15.85 -27.87 30.55
N GLU A 270 14.90 -27.53 31.44
CA GLU A 270 14.65 -26.14 31.86
C GLU A 270 15.82 -25.53 32.66
N HIS A 271 16.59 -26.33 33.42
CA HIS A 271 17.75 -25.87 34.17
C HIS A 271 19.04 -25.72 33.34
N GLU A 272 19.31 -26.60 32.36
CA GLU A 272 20.48 -26.44 31.48
C GLU A 272 20.42 -25.14 30.65
N GLY A 273 19.21 -24.66 30.34
CA GLY A 273 18.96 -23.41 29.64
C GLY A 273 19.37 -22.12 30.37
N SER A 274 19.86 -22.20 31.61
CA SER A 274 20.28 -21.09 32.49
C SER A 274 19.17 -20.12 32.95
N HIS A 275 18.10 -19.92 32.18
CA HIS A 275 16.88 -19.21 32.58
C HIS A 275 15.64 -19.73 31.83
N PRO A 276 14.41 -19.49 32.33
CA PRO A 276 13.19 -19.68 31.54
C PRO A 276 13.23 -18.81 30.26
N LEU A 277 12.84 -19.37 29.13
CA LEU A 277 12.82 -18.66 27.83
C LEU A 277 11.73 -17.57 27.79
N LEU A 278 10.58 -17.88 28.38
CA LEU A 278 9.41 -17.03 28.54
C LEU A 278 8.58 -17.63 29.70
N ASP A 279 8.15 -16.82 30.65
CA ASP A 279 7.15 -17.22 31.65
C ASP A 279 5.78 -16.66 31.24
N ILE A 280 4.83 -17.56 30.94
CA ILE A 280 3.46 -17.21 30.54
C ILE A 280 2.61 -16.67 31.69
N HIS A 281 3.11 -16.78 32.93
CA HIS A 281 2.49 -16.24 34.13
C HIS A 281 3.11 -14.91 34.59
N ASP A 282 4.16 -14.43 33.93
CA ASP A 282 4.71 -13.08 34.12
C ASP A 282 4.19 -12.12 33.03
N PRO A 283 3.30 -11.16 33.39
CA PRO A 283 2.80 -10.17 32.44
C PRO A 283 3.91 -9.27 31.86
N THR A 284 5.04 -9.11 32.55
CA THR A 284 6.15 -8.27 32.07
C THR A 284 7.00 -8.99 31.02
N ALA A 285 7.18 -10.32 31.16
CA ALA A 285 7.82 -11.14 30.14
C ALA A 285 6.96 -11.25 28.87
N LEU A 286 5.64 -11.40 28.99
CA LEU A 286 4.73 -11.41 27.84
C LEU A 286 4.61 -10.03 27.15
N ALA A 287 4.65 -8.95 27.93
CA ALA A 287 4.58 -7.58 27.40
C ALA A 287 5.75 -7.21 26.47
N GLU A 288 6.93 -7.83 26.62
CA GLU A 288 8.05 -7.69 25.67
C GLU A 288 7.60 -8.03 24.23
N PHE A 289 6.77 -9.05 24.09
CA PHE A 289 6.28 -9.60 22.82
C PHE A 289 4.94 -8.99 22.36
N ASN A 290 4.45 -7.94 23.05
CA ASN A 290 3.08 -7.40 22.91
C ASN A 290 1.98 -8.45 23.16
N LEU A 291 2.22 -9.43 24.04
CA LEU A 291 1.26 -10.47 24.42
C LEU A 291 0.71 -10.26 25.84
N THR A 292 -0.48 -10.82 26.08
CA THR A 292 -1.03 -11.09 27.40
C THR A 292 -1.24 -12.59 27.60
N SER A 293 -1.45 -13.05 28.84
CA SER A 293 -1.76 -14.47 29.09
C SER A 293 -3.04 -14.91 28.37
N SER A 294 -4.01 -14.00 28.15
CA SER A 294 -5.22 -14.29 27.37
C SER A 294 -4.94 -14.54 25.89
N ASP A 295 -3.89 -13.93 25.31
CA ASP A 295 -3.51 -14.17 23.91
C ASP A 295 -2.81 -15.52 23.76
N VAL A 296 -2.08 -15.97 24.79
CA VAL A 296 -1.51 -17.33 24.84
C VAL A 296 -2.61 -18.38 25.07
N GLU A 297 -3.57 -18.12 25.97
CA GLU A 297 -4.72 -19.01 26.22
C GLU A 297 -5.67 -19.14 25.01
N ALA A 298 -5.77 -18.10 24.18
CA ALA A 298 -6.58 -18.10 22.96
C ALA A 298 -5.81 -18.51 21.69
N ALA A 299 -4.50 -18.76 21.76
CA ALA A 299 -3.69 -19.07 20.59
C ALA A 299 -4.02 -20.45 20.00
N GLU A 300 -4.13 -20.52 18.67
CA GLU A 300 -4.35 -21.78 17.97
C GLU A 300 -3.15 -22.73 18.13
N LEU A 301 -3.42 -23.97 18.52
CA LEU A 301 -2.41 -25.02 18.63
C LEU A 301 -2.14 -25.64 17.24
N PRO A 302 -0.88 -25.92 16.87
CA PRO A 302 -0.56 -26.56 15.60
C PRO A 302 -1.27 -27.92 15.45
N GLY A 303 -1.88 -28.17 14.28
CA GLY A 303 -2.74 -29.34 14.06
C GLY A 303 -2.09 -30.69 14.35
N GLU A 304 -0.79 -30.84 14.06
CA GLU A 304 -0.01 -32.04 14.40
C GLU A 304 0.01 -32.31 15.91
N LEU A 305 0.18 -31.25 16.73
CA LEU A 305 0.14 -31.37 18.18
C LEU A 305 -1.30 -31.62 18.68
N VAL A 306 -2.32 -31.01 18.07
CA VAL A 306 -3.73 -31.29 18.40
C VAL A 306 -4.05 -32.77 18.18
N HIS A 307 -3.56 -33.36 17.09
CA HIS A 307 -3.69 -34.80 16.84
C HIS A 307 -2.98 -35.64 17.92
N SER A 308 -1.73 -35.32 18.28
CA SER A 308 -1.00 -36.02 19.35
C SER A 308 -1.69 -35.90 20.72
N LEU A 309 -2.17 -34.71 21.09
CA LEU A 309 -2.93 -34.46 22.33
C LEU A 309 -4.29 -35.18 22.36
N SER A 310 -4.87 -35.49 21.20
CA SER A 310 -6.13 -36.22 21.06
C SER A 310 -5.99 -37.76 21.07
N ALA A 311 -4.75 -38.27 20.95
CA ALA A 311 -4.46 -39.69 21.04
C ALA A 311 -4.72 -40.22 22.46
N SER A 312 -4.91 -41.53 22.59
CA SER A 312 -4.94 -42.15 23.92
C SER A 312 -3.58 -41.98 24.62
N SER A 313 -3.58 -41.82 25.94
CA SER A 313 -2.35 -41.82 26.75
C SER A 313 -1.59 -43.16 26.75
N ALA A 314 -2.16 -44.21 26.12
CA ALA A 314 -1.48 -45.46 25.80
C ALA A 314 -0.80 -45.47 24.41
N GLN A 315 -0.96 -44.40 23.61
CA GLN A 315 -0.45 -44.28 22.23
C GLN A 315 0.67 -43.23 22.12
N TRP A 316 0.58 -42.11 22.84
CA TRP A 316 1.64 -41.10 22.89
C TRP A 316 2.55 -41.38 24.09
N GLN A 317 3.82 -41.74 23.86
CA GLN A 317 4.71 -42.17 24.93
C GLN A 317 5.39 -40.98 25.62
N VAL A 318 5.91 -41.22 26.83
CA VAL A 318 6.62 -40.20 27.62
C VAL A 318 7.82 -39.62 26.86
N GLN A 319 8.53 -40.46 26.08
CA GLN A 319 9.63 -40.00 25.23
C GLN A 319 9.13 -39.14 24.07
N ASP A 320 8.14 -39.60 23.31
CA ASP A 320 7.56 -38.85 22.18
C ASP A 320 7.07 -37.45 22.62
N ALA A 321 6.43 -37.37 23.79
CA ALA A 321 5.96 -36.13 24.37
C ALA A 321 7.10 -35.22 24.84
N PHE A 322 8.19 -35.78 25.37
CA PHE A 322 9.38 -35.03 25.77
C PHE A 322 10.16 -34.50 24.55
N ASP A 323 10.39 -35.34 23.53
CA ASP A 323 11.03 -34.94 22.28
C ASP A 323 10.22 -33.85 21.56
N THR A 324 8.89 -33.95 21.58
CA THR A 324 7.96 -32.91 21.11
C THR A 324 8.09 -31.62 21.94
N TYR A 325 8.15 -31.71 23.27
CA TYR A 325 8.38 -30.55 24.14
C TYR A 325 9.72 -29.86 23.81
N CYS A 326 10.80 -30.61 23.63
CA CYS A 326 12.13 -30.07 23.29
C CYS A 326 12.16 -29.40 21.91
N LEU A 327 11.42 -29.93 20.93
CA LEU A 327 11.23 -29.29 19.63
C LEU A 327 10.52 -27.92 19.76
N TYR A 328 9.39 -27.87 20.47
CA TYR A 328 8.66 -26.60 20.69
C TYR A 328 9.46 -25.61 21.54
N ARG A 329 10.22 -26.08 22.53
CA ARG A 329 11.13 -25.25 23.35
C ARG A 329 12.24 -24.64 22.51
N THR A 330 12.83 -25.41 21.60
CA THR A 330 13.83 -24.93 20.64
C THR A 330 13.22 -23.89 19.70
N ARG A 331 12.01 -24.14 19.17
CA ARG A 331 11.29 -23.19 18.30
C ARG A 331 10.96 -21.89 19.04
N LEU A 332 10.54 -21.96 20.31
CA LEU A 332 10.27 -20.78 21.15
C LEU A 332 11.52 -19.91 21.29
N LYS A 333 12.67 -20.53 21.58
CA LYS A 333 13.95 -19.82 21.68
C LYS A 333 14.28 -19.08 20.38
N THR A 334 14.21 -19.78 19.24
CA THR A 334 14.45 -19.16 17.92
C THR A 334 13.51 -17.98 17.65
N LEU A 335 12.22 -18.12 17.96
CA LEU A 335 11.22 -17.05 17.76
C LEU A 335 11.47 -15.83 18.68
N VAL A 336 11.85 -16.06 19.93
CA VAL A 336 12.19 -14.99 20.89
C VAL A 336 13.44 -14.23 20.45
N ASP A 337 14.49 -14.95 20.03
CA ASP A 337 15.72 -14.33 19.50
C ASP A 337 15.45 -13.58 18.17
N GLU A 338 14.62 -14.14 17.30
CA GLU A 338 14.15 -13.53 16.03
C GLU A 338 13.36 -12.23 16.27
N TYR A 339 12.39 -12.23 17.19
CA TYR A 339 11.61 -11.04 17.55
C TYR A 339 12.51 -9.92 18.11
N ARG A 340 13.47 -10.27 18.98
CA ARG A 340 14.44 -9.30 19.54
C ARG A 340 15.33 -8.68 18.46
N MET A 341 15.76 -9.47 17.47
CA MET A 341 16.51 -8.96 16.32
C MET A 341 15.68 -7.97 15.47
N GLN A 342 14.44 -8.33 15.14
CA GLN A 342 13.52 -7.45 14.40
C GLN A 342 13.21 -6.14 15.15
N LEU A 343 13.11 -6.21 16.50
CA LEU A 343 12.88 -5.02 17.33
C LEU A 343 14.07 -4.05 17.28
N MET A 344 15.30 -4.57 17.34
CA MET A 344 16.52 -3.75 17.22
C MET A 344 16.68 -3.09 15.84
N GLU A 345 16.26 -3.78 14.76
CA GLU A 345 16.21 -3.21 13.41
C GLU A 345 15.18 -2.06 13.32
N SER A 346 13.98 -2.27 13.88
CA SER A 346 12.93 -1.23 13.97
C SER A 346 13.42 0.01 14.72
N GLU A 347 14.11 -0.17 15.86
CA GLU A 347 14.75 0.94 16.57
C GLU A 347 15.81 1.66 15.74
N GLU A 348 16.60 0.95 14.91
CA GLU A 348 17.59 1.57 14.04
C GLU A 348 16.92 2.42 12.94
N VAL A 349 15.85 1.91 12.31
CA VAL A 349 15.06 2.69 11.35
C VAL A 349 14.50 3.96 12.01
N GLU A 350 13.96 3.86 13.22
CA GLU A 350 13.41 5.00 13.97
C GLU A 350 14.52 5.99 14.40
N ARG A 351 15.70 5.49 14.78
CA ARG A 351 16.93 6.27 15.05
C ARG A 351 17.43 7.01 13.79
N CYS A 352 17.31 6.39 12.62
CA CYS A 352 17.60 7.02 11.33
C CYS A 352 16.55 8.08 10.93
N VAL A 353 15.27 7.90 11.27
CA VAL A 353 14.25 8.96 11.11
C VAL A 353 14.54 10.12 12.07
N LYS A 354 14.92 9.84 13.33
CA LYS A 354 15.32 10.85 14.32
C LYS A 354 16.59 11.62 13.92
N SER A 355 17.54 11.00 13.22
CA SER A 355 18.77 11.68 12.76
C SER A 355 18.51 12.63 11.57
N ARG A 356 17.62 12.26 10.63
CA ARG A 356 17.20 13.09 9.48
C ARG A 356 16.55 14.43 9.85
N LYS A 357 16.09 14.57 11.10
CA LYS A 357 15.50 15.81 11.66
C LYS A 357 16.53 16.77 12.27
N ARG A 358 17.80 16.37 12.41
CA ARG A 358 18.83 17.20 13.04
C ARG A 358 19.24 18.35 12.11
N ASP A 359 19.38 19.54 12.68
CA ASP A 359 19.95 20.69 11.99
C ASP A 359 21.49 20.63 12.09
N TYR A 360 22.15 20.48 10.95
CA TYR A 360 23.60 20.48 10.83
C TYR A 360 24.17 21.86 10.43
N GLY A 361 23.32 22.84 10.10
CA GLY A 361 23.73 24.15 9.58
C GLY A 361 24.65 24.93 10.53
N GLY A 362 24.36 24.92 11.83
CA GLY A 362 25.23 25.53 12.85
C GLY A 362 26.61 24.86 12.97
N VAL A 363 26.67 23.54 12.76
CA VAL A 363 27.92 22.77 12.77
C VAL A 363 28.72 23.05 11.49
N LEU A 364 28.07 23.02 10.34
CA LEU A 364 28.67 23.34 9.04
C LEU A 364 29.22 24.77 9.01
N HIS A 365 28.45 25.75 9.47
CA HIS A 365 28.90 27.14 9.58
C HIS A 365 30.13 27.28 10.50
N CYS A 366 30.16 26.57 11.63
CA CYS A 366 31.32 26.53 12.53
C CYS A 366 32.57 25.93 11.85
N TRP A 367 32.42 24.89 11.03
CA TRP A 367 33.53 24.29 10.26
C TRP A 367 34.01 25.19 9.11
N VAL A 368 33.09 25.74 8.31
CA VAL A 368 33.43 26.68 7.22
C VAL A 368 34.16 27.90 7.78
N LYS A 369 33.69 28.46 8.90
CA LYS A 369 34.38 29.55 9.60
C LYS A 369 35.80 29.16 10.04
N LYS A 370 35.99 27.99 10.66
CA LYS A 370 37.33 27.49 11.06
C LYS A 370 38.28 27.26 9.89
N LEU A 371 37.77 26.85 8.73
CA LEU A 371 38.56 26.69 7.51
C LEU A 371 38.97 28.05 6.92
N ALA A 372 38.07 29.04 6.95
CA ALA A 372 38.36 30.42 6.53
C ALA A 372 39.37 31.10 7.46
N GLU A 373 39.20 31.00 8.78
CA GLU A 373 40.11 31.54 9.80
C GLU A 373 41.53 30.95 9.72
N ARG A 374 41.69 29.78 9.09
CA ARG A 374 42.98 29.10 8.85
C ARG A 374 43.51 29.28 7.42
N GLY A 375 42.82 30.03 6.56
CA GLY A 375 43.18 30.25 5.16
C GLY A 375 42.92 29.08 4.20
N VAL A 376 42.68 27.87 4.71
CA VAL A 376 42.59 26.63 3.91
C VAL A 376 41.29 26.47 3.11
N LEU A 377 40.26 27.29 3.37
CA LEU A 377 38.96 27.17 2.69
C LEU A 377 39.08 27.39 1.17
N GLU A 378 39.95 28.31 0.73
CA GLU A 378 40.12 28.59 -0.70
C GLU A 378 40.77 27.41 -1.44
N ASP A 379 41.79 26.79 -0.84
CA ASP A 379 42.43 25.59 -1.40
C ASP A 379 41.46 24.41 -1.48
N VAL A 380 40.63 24.20 -0.45
CA VAL A 380 39.58 23.16 -0.46
C VAL A 380 38.58 23.37 -1.60
N ILE A 381 38.13 24.62 -1.83
CA ILE A 381 37.23 24.95 -2.94
C ILE A 381 37.90 24.69 -4.30
N ARG A 382 39.17 25.11 -4.46
CA ARG A 382 39.97 24.86 -5.68
C ARG A 382 40.23 23.37 -5.94
N MET A 383 40.31 22.55 -4.90
CA MET A 383 40.44 21.08 -5.02
C MET A 383 39.11 20.37 -5.35
N SER A 384 37.97 21.05 -5.18
CA SER A 384 36.64 20.52 -5.52
C SER A 384 36.05 21.09 -6.82
N SER A 385 36.87 21.79 -7.62
CA SER A 385 36.50 22.47 -8.88
C SER A 385 37.13 21.78 -10.09
#